data_AF-A0A818QLU7-F1
#
_entry.id   AF-A0A818QLU7-F1
#
_cell.length_a   1.000
_cell.length_b   1.000
_cell.length_c   1.000
_cell.angle_alpha   90.00
_cell.angle_beta   90.00
_cell.angle_gamma   90.00
#
_symmetry.space_group_name_H-M   'P 1'
#
loop_
_entity.id
_entity.type
_entity.pdbx_description
1 polymer ?
#
loop_
_entity_poly.entity_id
_entity_poly.type
_entity_poly.pdbx_seq_one_letter_code
_entity_poly.pdbx_strand_id
1 'polypeptide(L)'
;MLDKLKVRCQLCNETNINRGIFDEHVKTSCSEYRIDCPRKNIGCQWFGSRNEHDEHTKTCLFEKLRPMVDILYRVIENQSLDIEKLQKQTEQQTTEIGQLNTQVDQQKAQLERQAAELGQHKTEIELQKTQIEQLEAQLQQQQIQISDIQSENQTKNNEIISIRKQITKLEEEINKLKSTALWLCK
;
A
#
# COMPACT_ATOMS: atom_id res chain seq x y z
N MET A 1 34.41 67.89 36.62
CA MET A 1 33.67 68.89 37.43
C MET A 1 32.46 69.49 36.71
N LEU A 2 32.27 69.28 35.40
CA LEU A 2 31.16 69.88 34.63
C LEU A 2 29.78 69.25 34.91
N ASP A 3 29.73 68.02 35.43
CA ASP A 3 28.46 67.28 35.62
C ASP A 3 27.61 67.80 36.78
N LYS A 4 28.23 68.49 37.74
CA LYS A 4 27.57 69.13 38.88
C LYS A 4 27.01 70.52 38.54
N LEU A 5 27.26 71.03 37.33
CA LEU A 5 26.75 72.33 36.91
C LEU A 5 25.23 72.28 36.78
N LYS A 6 24.57 73.29 37.34
CA LYS A 6 23.11 73.44 37.28
C LYS A 6 22.73 74.13 35.98
N VAL A 7 21.88 73.48 35.19
CA VAL A 7 21.35 73.99 33.92
C VAL A 7 19.83 74.13 34.00
N ARG A 8 19.27 74.95 33.11
CA ARG A 8 17.82 75.12 32.92
C ARG A 8 17.39 74.31 31.70
N CYS A 9 16.29 73.56 31.82
CA CYS A 9 15.65 72.93 30.67
C CYS A 9 14.97 74.00 29.80
N GLN A 10 15.35 74.07 28.53
CA GLN A 10 14.76 75.03 27.59
C GLN A 10 13.36 74.61 27.13
N LEU A 11 12.95 73.37 27.41
CA LEU A 11 11.64 72.85 27.04
C LEU A 11 10.62 73.13 28.14
N CYS A 12 10.86 72.68 29.38
CA CYS A 12 9.92 72.86 30.50
C CYS A 12 10.25 74.01 31.47
N ASN A 13 11.33 74.76 31.22
CA ASN A 13 11.84 75.84 32.09
C ASN A 13 12.25 75.41 33.51
N GLU A 14 12.28 74.11 33.83
CA GLU A 14 12.78 73.60 35.10
C GLU A 14 14.24 73.99 35.29
N THR A 15 14.56 74.53 36.46
CA THR A 15 15.88 74.99 36.83
C THR A 15 16.52 74.01 37.82
N ASN A 16 17.84 74.10 38.01
CA ASN A 16 18.60 73.25 38.95
C ASN A 16 18.78 71.78 38.53
N ILE A 17 18.71 71.48 37.24
CA ILE A 17 19.04 70.16 36.69
C ILE A 17 20.56 70.02 36.61
N ASN A 18 21.12 68.90 37.09
CA ASN A 18 22.56 68.65 36.92
C ASN A 18 22.85 68.38 35.44
N ARG A 19 23.88 69.02 34.89
CA ARG A 19 24.27 68.83 33.49
C ARG A 19 24.50 67.36 33.13
N GLY A 20 25.03 66.56 34.06
CA GLY A 20 25.25 65.12 33.85
C GLY A 20 23.99 64.27 33.69
N ILE A 21 22.82 64.74 34.16
CA ILE A 21 21.53 64.02 34.04
C ILE A 21 20.55 64.75 33.11
N PHE A 22 21.01 65.78 32.40
CA PHE A 22 20.14 66.62 31.58
C PHE A 22 19.48 65.82 30.45
N ASP A 23 20.24 64.98 29.76
CA ASP A 23 19.71 64.14 28.67
C ASP A 23 18.71 63.10 29.17
N GLU A 24 18.92 62.57 30.38
CA GLU A 24 17.98 61.67 31.04
C GLU A 24 16.69 62.42 31.39
N HIS A 25 16.79 63.58 32.03
CA HIS A 25 15.64 64.45 32.31
C HIS A 25 14.81 64.71 31.04
N VAL A 26 15.44 65.14 29.94
CA VAL A 26 14.73 65.43 28.68
C VAL A 26 13.97 64.19 28.19
N LYS A 27 14.60 63.01 28.21
CA LYS A 27 14.00 61.78 27.67
C LYS A 27 12.94 61.17 28.58
N THR A 28 13.10 61.20 29.90
CA THR A 28 12.28 60.39 30.82
C THR A 28 11.34 61.22 31.70
N SER A 29 11.66 62.48 32.00
CA SER A 29 10.95 63.27 33.03
C SER A 29 10.45 64.65 32.58
N CYS A 30 10.97 65.20 31.48
CA CYS A 30 10.58 66.52 30.99
C CYS A 30 9.12 66.52 30.50
N SER A 31 8.31 67.42 31.06
CA SER A 31 6.87 67.55 30.76
C SER A 31 6.58 68.00 29.32
N GLU A 32 7.45 68.85 28.77
CA GLU A 32 7.33 69.40 27.41
C GLU A 32 8.06 68.56 26.36
N TYR A 33 8.63 67.42 26.77
CA TYR A 33 9.24 66.51 25.81
C TYR A 33 8.15 65.86 24.97
N ARG A 34 8.27 65.96 23.64
CA ARG A 34 7.28 65.41 22.72
C ARG A 34 7.48 63.92 22.54
N ILE A 35 6.41 63.16 22.75
CA ILE A 35 6.39 61.70 22.65
C ILE A 35 5.32 61.25 21.67
N ASP A 36 5.56 60.10 21.04
CA ASP A 36 4.55 59.40 20.27
C ASP A 36 3.57 58.69 21.20
N CYS A 37 2.32 58.55 20.75
CA CYS A 37 1.38 57.64 21.41
C CYS A 37 1.90 56.20 21.37
N PRO A 38 1.79 55.42 22.47
CA PRO A 38 2.12 53.98 22.48
C PRO A 38 1.38 53.16 21.42
N ARG A 39 0.27 53.70 20.87
CA ARG A 39 -0.56 53.08 19.81
C ARG A 39 -0.13 53.44 18.39
N LYS A 40 1.04 54.04 18.20
CA LYS A 40 1.60 54.32 16.88
C LYS A 40 1.74 53.07 16.02
N ASN A 41 2.04 51.92 16.63
CA ASN A 41 2.15 50.63 15.96
C ASN A 41 0.83 50.09 15.38
N ILE A 42 -0.31 50.60 15.85
CA ILE A 42 -1.65 50.25 15.33
C ILE A 42 -2.33 51.44 14.66
N GLY A 43 -1.59 52.52 14.38
CA GLY A 43 -2.04 53.64 13.54
C GLY A 43 -2.34 54.96 14.25
N CYS A 44 -2.14 55.07 15.57
CA CYS A 44 -2.30 56.36 16.24
C CYS A 44 -1.22 57.35 15.80
N GLN A 45 -1.64 58.50 15.27
CA GLN A 45 -0.73 59.54 14.77
C GLN A 45 -0.44 60.64 15.80
N TRP A 46 -0.93 60.51 17.03
CA TRP A 46 -0.74 61.54 18.06
C TRP A 46 0.73 61.64 18.47
N PHE A 47 1.23 62.88 18.43
CA PHE A 47 2.59 63.27 18.80
C PHE A 47 2.53 64.62 19.51
N GLY A 48 2.58 64.61 20.84
CA GLY A 48 2.35 65.79 21.69
C GLY A 48 3.28 65.82 22.88
N SER A 49 3.18 66.85 23.71
CA SER A 49 3.99 66.98 24.92
C SER A 49 3.61 65.88 25.94
N ARG A 50 4.57 65.45 26.77
CA ARG A 50 4.37 64.39 27.77
C ARG A 50 3.25 64.73 28.77
N ASN A 51 3.06 66.00 29.11
CA ASN A 51 1.95 66.46 29.97
C ASN A 51 0.55 66.30 29.33
N GLU A 52 0.44 66.33 28.00
CA GLU A 52 -0.82 66.14 27.27
C GLU A 52 -1.15 64.66 27.01
N HIS A 53 -0.17 63.78 27.18
CA HIS A 53 -0.28 62.35 26.88
C HIS A 53 -1.41 61.64 27.63
N ASP A 54 -1.58 61.92 28.92
CA ASP A 54 -2.59 61.25 29.74
C ASP A 54 -4.01 61.63 29.30
N GLU A 55 -4.20 62.90 28.89
CA GLU A 55 -5.49 63.36 28.38
C GLU A 55 -5.78 62.81 26.98
N HIS A 56 -4.75 62.73 26.13
CA HIS A 56 -4.84 62.01 24.87
C HIS A 56 -5.22 60.54 25.08
N THR A 57 -4.58 59.85 26.03
CA THR A 57 -4.80 58.40 26.25
C THR A 57 -6.27 58.09 26.57
N LYS A 58 -6.96 58.96 27.33
CA LYS A 58 -8.41 58.82 27.63
C LYS A 58 -9.30 58.93 26.39
N THR A 59 -8.90 59.76 25.43
CA THR A 59 -9.67 60.03 24.20
C THR A 59 -9.18 59.22 23.01
N CYS A 60 -8.04 58.53 23.13
CA CYS A 60 -7.41 57.77 22.08
C CYS A 60 -8.31 56.58 21.67
N LEU A 61 -8.84 56.64 20.45
CA LEU A 61 -9.67 55.57 19.89
C LEU A 61 -8.87 54.25 19.79
N PHE A 62 -7.58 54.33 19.47
CA PHE A 62 -6.71 53.16 19.36
C PHE A 62 -6.43 52.49 20.71
N GLU A 63 -6.48 53.24 21.83
CA GLU A 63 -6.42 52.63 23.16
C GLU A 63 -7.67 51.79 23.42
N LYS A 64 -8.85 52.29 23.04
CA LYS A 64 -10.12 51.59 23.19
C LYS A 64 -10.22 50.37 22.26
N LEU A 65 -9.58 50.40 21.09
CA LEU A 65 -9.55 49.29 20.13
C LEU A 65 -8.59 48.16 20.53
N ARG A 66 -7.63 48.41 21.43
CA ARG A 66 -6.57 47.46 21.80
C ARG A 66 -7.10 46.07 22.19
N PRO A 67 -8.10 45.91 23.07
CA PRO A 67 -8.54 44.58 23.47
C PRO A 67 -9.06 43.75 22.29
N MET A 68 -9.71 44.39 21.31
CA MET A 68 -10.18 43.71 20.11
C MET A 68 -9.02 43.26 19.22
N VAL A 69 -7.99 44.11 19.05
CA VAL A 69 -6.78 43.78 18.29
C VAL A 69 -6.03 42.60 18.94
N ASP A 70 -5.90 42.60 20.27
CA ASP A 70 -5.25 41.52 21.01
C ASP A 70 -6.02 40.18 20.86
N ILE A 71 -7.36 40.22 20.86
CA ILE A 71 -8.21 39.05 20.59
C ILE A 71 -8.01 38.56 19.15
N LEU A 72 -7.99 39.47 18.17
CA LEU A 72 -7.80 39.11 16.75
C LEU A 72 -6.45 38.43 16.53
N TYR A 73 -5.37 38.91 17.15
CA TYR A 73 -4.06 38.24 17.07
C TYR A 73 -4.10 36.81 17.61
N ARG A 74 -4.77 36.57 18.74
CA ARG A 74 -4.93 35.22 19.30
C ARG A 74 -5.75 34.31 18.39
N VAL A 75 -6.81 34.84 17.77
CA VAL A 75 -7.61 34.07 16.81
C VAL A 75 -6.77 33.68 15.60
N ILE A 76 -5.97 34.61 15.06
CA ILE A 76 -5.08 34.34 13.93
C ILE A 76 -4.03 33.27 14.30
N GLU A 77 -3.45 33.36 15.49
CA GLU A 77 -2.48 32.38 15.99
C GLU A 77 -3.12 30.99 16.11
N ASN A 78 -4.30 30.89 16.74
CA ASN A 78 -5.03 29.63 16.85
C ASN A 78 -5.42 29.05 15.49
N GLN A 79 -5.91 29.90 14.57
CA GLN A 79 -6.24 29.47 13.21
C GLN A 79 -5.01 28.97 12.45
N SER A 80 -3.84 29.59 12.67
CA SER A 80 -2.59 29.15 12.07
C SER A 80 -2.19 27.76 12.56
N LEU A 81 -2.35 27.49 13.87
CA LEU A 81 -2.10 26.18 14.45
C LEU A 81 -3.09 25.12 13.93
N ASP A 82 -4.36 25.47 13.79
CA ASP A 82 -5.38 24.57 13.24
C ASP A 82 -5.08 24.23 11.77
N ILE A 83 -4.65 25.21 10.97
CA ILE A 83 -4.23 24.99 9.58
C ILE A 83 -3.04 24.03 9.53
N GLU A 84 -2.01 24.24 10.36
CA GLU A 84 -0.84 23.35 10.40
C GLU A 84 -1.23 21.92 10.79
N LYS A 85 -2.15 21.77 11.75
CA LYS A 85 -2.66 20.47 12.16
C LYS A 85 -3.43 19.77 11.04
N LEU A 86 -4.31 20.49 10.34
CA LEU A 86 -5.07 19.96 9.22
C LEU A 86 -4.15 19.55 8.06
N GLN A 87 -3.13 20.36 7.76
CA GLN A 87 -2.11 20.02 6.75
C GLN A 87 -1.41 18.71 7.07
N LYS A 88 -0.94 18.53 8.31
CA LYS A 88 -0.32 17.26 8.75
C LYS A 88 -1.27 16.08 8.63
N GLN A 89 -2.54 16.25 8.97
CA GLN A 89 -3.56 15.20 8.81
C GLN A 89 -3.79 14.86 7.33
N THR A 90 -3.86 15.85 6.46
CA THR A 90 -4.01 15.63 5.01
C THR A 90 -2.79 14.92 4.42
N GLU A 91 -1.57 15.27 4.83
CA GLU A 91 -0.34 14.58 4.40
C GLU A 91 -0.31 13.11 4.85
N GLN A 92 -0.73 12.84 6.08
CA GLN A 92 -0.86 11.48 6.61
C GLN A 92 -1.87 10.66 5.80
N GLN A 93 -3.07 11.22 5.57
CA GLN A 93 -4.11 10.56 4.76
C GLN A 93 -3.66 10.33 3.32
N THR A 94 -2.94 11.29 2.72
CA THR A 94 -2.39 11.14 1.37
C THR A 94 -1.39 9.99 1.30
N THR A 95 -0.54 9.85 2.32
CA THR A 95 0.43 8.75 2.42
C THR A 95 -0.27 7.41 2.59
N GLU A 96 -1.30 7.33 3.43
CA GLU A 96 -2.09 6.11 3.64
C GLU A 96 -2.81 5.67 2.36
N ILE A 97 -3.43 6.62 1.63
CA ILE A 97 -4.04 6.35 0.32
C ILE A 97 -2.99 5.79 -0.66
N GLY A 98 -1.79 6.36 -0.69
CA GLY A 98 -0.69 5.85 -1.53
C GLY A 98 -0.29 4.41 -1.20
N GLN A 99 -0.22 4.08 0.10
CA GLN A 99 0.07 2.72 0.56
C GLN A 99 -1.04 1.74 0.19
N LEU A 100 -2.31 2.12 0.40
CA LEU A 100 -3.47 1.30 0.05
C LEU A 100 -3.54 1.04 -1.45
N ASN A 101 -3.29 2.05 -2.30
CA ASN A 101 -3.22 1.87 -3.75
C ASN A 101 -2.14 0.87 -4.15
N THR A 102 -0.95 0.95 -3.54
CA THR A 102 0.14 -0.01 -3.79
C THR A 102 -0.26 -1.43 -3.41
N GLN A 103 -0.96 -1.62 -2.29
CA GLN A 103 -1.46 -2.93 -1.87
C GLN A 103 -2.52 -3.47 -2.84
N VAL A 104 -3.44 -2.62 -3.31
CA VAL A 104 -4.45 -3.00 -4.31
C VAL A 104 -3.79 -3.46 -5.61
N ASP A 105 -2.76 -2.77 -6.09
CA ASP A 105 -2.05 -3.15 -7.31
C ASP A 105 -1.30 -4.47 -7.14
N GLN A 106 -0.68 -4.70 -5.98
CA GLN A 106 -0.04 -5.98 -5.66
C GLN A 106 -1.05 -7.14 -5.64
N GLN A 107 -2.23 -6.93 -5.03
CA GLN A 107 -3.29 -7.94 -4.99
C GLN A 107 -3.84 -8.25 -6.38
N LYS A 108 -4.03 -7.24 -7.23
CA LYS A 108 -4.42 -7.45 -8.64
C LYS A 108 -3.40 -8.31 -9.38
N ALA A 109 -2.11 -7.98 -9.28
CA ALA A 109 -1.05 -8.74 -9.92
C ALA A 109 -0.93 -10.18 -9.38
N GLN A 110 -1.30 -10.42 -8.12
CA GLN A 110 -1.39 -11.77 -7.57
C GLN A 110 -2.58 -12.55 -8.15
N LEU A 111 -3.76 -11.93 -8.25
CA LEU A 111 -4.95 -12.55 -8.84
C LEU A 111 -4.73 -12.92 -10.31
N GLU A 112 -4.07 -12.05 -11.08
CA GLU A 112 -3.74 -12.34 -12.48
C GLU A 112 -2.81 -13.55 -12.62
N ARG A 113 -1.81 -13.68 -11.74
CA ARG A 113 -0.91 -14.84 -11.70
C ARG A 113 -1.67 -16.13 -11.36
N GLN A 114 -2.52 -16.10 -10.34
CA GLN A 114 -3.34 -17.26 -9.97
C GLN A 114 -4.32 -17.66 -11.08
N ALA A 115 -4.89 -16.69 -11.78
CA ALA A 115 -5.76 -16.97 -12.93
C ALA A 115 -4.99 -17.67 -14.07
N ALA A 116 -3.75 -17.25 -14.33
CA ALA A 116 -2.89 -17.89 -15.33
C ALA A 116 -2.52 -19.33 -14.93
N GLU A 117 -2.16 -19.55 -13.67
CA GLU A 117 -1.85 -20.89 -13.12
C GLU A 117 -3.06 -21.84 -13.22
N LEU A 118 -4.25 -21.36 -12.85
CA LEU A 118 -5.49 -22.14 -13.02
C LEU A 118 -5.76 -22.47 -14.49
N GLY A 119 -5.47 -21.55 -15.41
CA GLY A 119 -5.54 -21.80 -16.84
C GLY A 119 -4.61 -22.93 -17.29
N GLN A 120 -3.36 -22.92 -16.82
CA GLN A 120 -2.37 -23.96 -17.13
C GLN A 120 -2.81 -25.33 -16.58
N HIS A 121 -3.22 -25.41 -15.32
CA HIS A 121 -3.70 -26.65 -14.73
C HIS A 121 -4.94 -27.20 -15.44
N LYS A 122 -5.85 -26.33 -15.90
CA LYS A 122 -6.99 -26.77 -16.71
C LYS A 122 -6.54 -27.43 -18.01
N THR A 123 -5.59 -26.83 -18.72
CA THR A 123 -5.02 -27.42 -19.94
C THR A 123 -4.33 -28.76 -19.67
N GLU A 124 -3.60 -28.86 -18.55
CA GLU A 124 -2.94 -30.10 -18.13
C GLU A 124 -3.94 -31.22 -17.83
N ILE A 125 -5.04 -30.91 -17.13
CA ILE A 125 -6.11 -31.87 -16.86
C ILE A 125 -6.75 -32.38 -18.16
N GLU A 126 -7.05 -31.49 -19.11
CA GLU A 126 -7.61 -31.92 -20.40
C GLU A 126 -6.64 -32.82 -21.18
N LEU A 127 -5.34 -32.51 -21.15
CA LEU A 127 -4.32 -33.36 -21.77
C LEU A 127 -4.27 -34.75 -21.13
N GLN A 128 -4.26 -34.81 -19.79
CA GLN A 128 -4.25 -36.08 -19.06
C GLN A 128 -5.53 -36.89 -19.35
N LYS A 129 -6.68 -36.24 -19.45
CA LYS A 129 -7.94 -36.88 -19.82
C LYS A 129 -7.86 -37.52 -21.20
N THR A 130 -7.35 -36.80 -22.21
CA THR A 130 -7.14 -37.37 -23.54
C THR A 130 -6.17 -38.56 -23.53
N GLN A 131 -5.11 -38.49 -22.72
CA GLN A 131 -4.18 -39.63 -22.57
C GLN A 131 -4.86 -40.86 -21.95
N ILE A 132 -5.71 -40.67 -20.94
CA ILE A 132 -6.49 -41.76 -20.33
C ILE A 132 -7.42 -42.40 -21.38
N GLU A 133 -8.17 -41.59 -22.13
CA GLU A 133 -9.06 -42.09 -23.20
C GLU A 133 -8.30 -42.91 -24.26
N GLN A 134 -7.09 -42.47 -24.63
CA GLN A 134 -6.21 -43.22 -25.55
C GLN A 134 -5.74 -44.55 -24.96
N LEU A 135 -5.34 -44.58 -23.69
CA LEU A 135 -4.91 -45.81 -23.02
C LEU A 135 -6.07 -46.80 -22.85
N GLU A 136 -7.27 -46.32 -22.54
CA GLU A 136 -8.48 -47.14 -22.46
C GLU A 136 -8.80 -47.81 -23.82
N ALA A 137 -8.70 -47.05 -24.92
CA ALA A 137 -8.89 -47.60 -26.25
C ALA A 137 -7.84 -48.67 -26.60
N GLN A 138 -6.57 -48.44 -26.24
CA GLN A 138 -5.49 -49.41 -26.43
C GLN A 138 -5.73 -50.69 -25.62
N LEU A 139 -6.18 -50.58 -24.37
CA LEU A 139 -6.53 -51.73 -23.53
C LEU A 139 -7.67 -52.54 -24.12
N GLN A 140 -8.72 -51.88 -24.63
CA GLN A 140 -9.82 -52.56 -25.31
C GLN A 140 -9.33 -53.31 -26.56
N GLN A 141 -8.46 -52.69 -27.37
CA GLN A 141 -7.89 -53.34 -28.54
C GLN A 141 -7.06 -54.58 -28.17
N GLN A 142 -6.24 -54.49 -27.12
CA GLN A 142 -5.46 -55.63 -26.63
C GLN A 142 -6.36 -56.75 -26.10
N GLN A 143 -7.47 -56.41 -25.42
CA GLN A 143 -8.42 -57.40 -24.94
C GLN A 143 -9.07 -58.18 -26.09
N ILE A 144 -9.42 -57.50 -27.18
CA ILE A 144 -9.95 -58.14 -28.40
C ILE A 144 -8.91 -59.08 -29.00
N GLN A 145 -7.66 -58.62 -29.15
CA GLN A 145 -6.56 -59.46 -29.67
C GLN A 145 -6.33 -60.71 -28.83
N ILE A 146 -6.37 -60.61 -27.50
CA ILE A 146 -6.24 -61.76 -26.60
C ILE A 146 -7.38 -62.75 -26.83
N SER A 147 -8.62 -62.27 -26.95
CA SER A 147 -9.79 -63.12 -27.21
C SER A 147 -9.68 -63.86 -28.55
N ASP A 148 -9.21 -63.18 -29.60
CA ASP A 148 -9.02 -63.78 -30.92
C ASP A 148 -7.96 -64.89 -30.87
N ILE A 149 -6.81 -64.63 -30.22
CA ILE A 149 -5.74 -65.62 -30.04
C ILE A 149 -6.23 -66.82 -29.21
N GLN A 150 -7.06 -66.60 -28.18
CA GLN A 150 -7.66 -67.68 -27.39
C GLN A 150 -8.56 -68.57 -28.25
N SER A 151 -9.40 -67.99 -29.11
CA SER A 151 -10.25 -68.72 -30.06
C SER A 151 -9.43 -69.53 -31.07
N GLU A 152 -8.36 -68.94 -31.62
CA GLU A 152 -7.46 -69.62 -32.55
C GLU A 152 -6.75 -70.81 -31.87
N ASN A 153 -6.26 -70.62 -30.64
CA ASN A 153 -5.65 -71.70 -29.86
C ASN A 153 -6.65 -72.83 -29.56
N GLN A 154 -7.91 -72.52 -29.27
CA GLN A 154 -8.94 -73.53 -29.05
C GLN A 154 -9.21 -74.33 -30.33
N THR A 155 -9.25 -73.66 -31.48
CA THR A 155 -9.40 -74.31 -32.79
C THR A 155 -8.24 -75.26 -33.07
N LYS A 156 -6.99 -74.79 -32.93
CA LYS A 156 -5.79 -75.61 -33.10
C LYS A 156 -5.75 -76.79 -32.14
N ASN A 157 -6.18 -76.60 -30.89
CA ASN A 157 -6.23 -77.68 -29.91
C ASN A 157 -7.23 -78.77 -30.31
N ASN A 158 -8.39 -78.39 -30.86
CA ASN A 158 -9.37 -79.33 -31.39
C ASN A 158 -8.82 -80.10 -32.61
N GLU A 159 -8.10 -79.42 -33.50
CA GLU A 159 -7.40 -80.05 -34.63
C GLU A 159 -6.36 -81.07 -34.14
N ILE A 160 -5.54 -80.71 -33.14
CA ILE A 160 -4.57 -81.62 -32.53
C ILE A 160 -5.27 -82.86 -31.94
N ILE A 161 -6.40 -82.70 -31.25
CA ILE A 161 -7.19 -83.82 -30.72
C ILE A 161 -7.69 -84.72 -31.84
N SER A 162 -8.17 -84.15 -32.95
CA SER A 162 -8.62 -84.89 -34.13
C SER A 162 -7.48 -85.70 -34.76
N ILE A 163 -6.33 -85.06 -35.00
CA ILE A 163 -5.14 -85.71 -35.55
C ILE A 163 -4.67 -86.85 -34.65
N ARG A 164 -4.64 -86.64 -33.32
CA ARG A 164 -4.29 -87.70 -32.36
C ARG A 164 -5.21 -88.91 -32.48
N LYS A 165 -6.53 -88.72 -32.65
CA LYS A 165 -7.48 -89.82 -32.88
C LYS A 165 -7.22 -90.57 -34.19
N GLN A 166 -6.84 -89.84 -35.25
CA GLN A 166 -6.47 -90.45 -36.52
C GLN A 166 -5.20 -91.30 -36.37
N ILE A 167 -4.18 -90.79 -35.67
CA ILE A 167 -2.94 -91.52 -35.37
C ILE A 167 -3.25 -92.81 -34.61
N THR A 168 -4.03 -92.75 -33.53
CA THR A 168 -4.38 -93.97 -32.75
C THR A 168 -5.09 -95.01 -33.60
N LYS A 169 -5.98 -94.59 -34.50
CA LYS A 169 -6.67 -95.51 -35.42
C LYS A 169 -5.69 -96.17 -36.40
N LEU A 170 -4.77 -95.40 -36.98
CA LEU A 170 -3.75 -95.93 -37.87
C LEU A 170 -2.80 -96.90 -37.15
N GLU A 171 -2.43 -96.60 -35.90
CA GLU A 171 -1.62 -97.50 -35.06
C GLU A 171 -2.32 -98.85 -34.80
N GLU A 172 -3.63 -98.82 -34.52
CA GLU A 172 -4.45 -100.03 -34.39
C GLU A 172 -4.51 -100.85 -35.70
N GLU A 173 -4.69 -100.19 -36.84
CA GLU A 173 -4.70 -100.83 -38.16
C GLU A 173 -3.33 -101.47 -38.48
N ILE A 174 -2.23 -100.77 -38.22
CA ILE A 174 -0.86 -101.30 -38.37
C ILE A 174 -0.67 -102.54 -37.49
N ASN A 175 -1.13 -102.52 -36.23
CA ASN A 175 -1.01 -103.66 -35.33
C ASN A 175 -1.81 -104.87 -35.79
N LYS A 176 -3.02 -104.66 -36.33
CA LYS A 176 -3.82 -105.73 -36.96
C LYS A 176 -3.10 -106.34 -38.14
N LEU A 177 -2.59 -105.51 -39.06
CA LEU A 177 -1.83 -105.95 -40.25
C LEU A 177 -0.56 -106.71 -39.87
N LYS A 178 0.18 -106.25 -38.85
CA LYS A 178 1.34 -106.98 -38.31
C LYS A 178 0.94 -108.36 -37.80
N SER A 179 -0.16 -108.45 -37.06
CA SER A 179 -0.65 -109.71 -36.48
C SER A 179 -1.07 -110.71 -37.56
N THR A 180 -1.77 -110.25 -38.60
CA THR A 180 -2.15 -111.11 -39.74
C THR A 180 -0.94 -111.55 -40.55
N ALA A 181 0.03 -110.68 -40.80
CA ALA A 181 1.29 -111.06 -41.45
C ALA A 181 2.06 -112.11 -40.63
N LEU A 182 2.10 -111.96 -39.30
CA LEU A 182 2.75 -112.92 -38.40
C LEU A 182 2.08 -114.30 -38.43
N TRP A 183 0.75 -114.34 -38.62
CA TRP A 183 -0.02 -115.57 -38.76
C TRP A 183 0.20 -116.25 -40.12
N LEU A 184 0.29 -115.47 -41.21
CA LEU A 184 0.52 -115.99 -42.57
C LEU A 184 1.95 -116.51 -42.82
N CYS A 185 2.93 -116.07 -42.04
CA CYS A 185 4.33 -116.50 -42.17
C CYS A 185 4.72 -117.70 -41.28
N LYS A 186 3.75 -118.38 -40.65
CA LYS A 186 3.94 -119.49 -39.71
C LYS A 186 3.32 -120.76 -40.25
#